data_AF-A0A9J7LF12-F1
#
_entry.id   AF-A0A9J7LF12-F1
#
_cell.length_a   1.000
_cell.length_b   1.000
_cell.length_c   1.000
_cell.angle_alpha   90.00
_cell.angle_beta   90.00
_cell.angle_gamma   90.00
#
_symmetry.space_group_name_H-M   'P 1'
#
loop_
_entity.id
_entity.type
_entity.pdbx_description
1 polymer ?
#
loop_
_entity_poly.entity_id
_entity_poly.type
_entity_poly.pdbx_seq_one_letter_code
_entity_poly.pdbx_strand_id
1 'polypeptide(L)'
;MATGGSTVADVSATTPDDDDSTYEEHLHDGCMALQTGDLDKAEQSFAASLKSVHVKGEYGKEAEPLFKLADVYLKRGIQSKDGGDFTKAAALCNAALVRSRREDIEETIQEITQAFVKEVLNVEQNVNSEDTEKHKLMLKADRDYVEKEIKRIEQEVDPYSLDENDPTIKEVEMKRVEENRAWSMSTGRYALRNLKKTMGQFRW
;
A
#
# COMPACT_ATOMS: atom_id res chain seq x y z
N MET A 1 5.74 76.75 -17.77
CA MET A 1 5.18 76.18 -16.53
C MET A 1 4.22 75.06 -16.91
N ALA A 2 4.16 74.01 -16.09
CA ALA A 2 3.33 72.80 -16.17
C ALA A 2 3.76 71.72 -17.17
N THR A 3 4.73 70.92 -16.71
CA THR A 3 5.01 69.54 -17.12
C THR A 3 3.98 68.59 -16.49
N GLY A 4 3.29 67.79 -17.29
CA GLY A 4 2.43 66.69 -16.83
C GLY A 4 3.22 65.37 -16.81
N GLY A 5 3.54 64.88 -15.61
CA GLY A 5 3.99 63.52 -15.38
C GLY A 5 2.81 62.66 -14.93
N SER A 6 2.62 61.49 -15.55
CA SER A 6 1.73 60.44 -15.04
C SER A 6 2.60 59.25 -14.65
N THR A 7 2.59 58.98 -13.36
CA THR A 7 3.33 57.94 -12.63
C THR A 7 2.80 56.55 -12.99
N VAL A 8 3.73 55.67 -13.37
CA VAL A 8 3.53 54.22 -13.46
C VAL A 8 3.41 53.69 -12.03
N ALA A 9 2.30 53.03 -11.73
CA ALA A 9 2.08 52.38 -10.44
C ALA A 9 2.94 51.11 -10.34
N ASP A 10 3.55 51.02 -9.18
CA ASP A 10 4.48 50.04 -8.66
C ASP A 10 3.98 48.59 -8.79
N VAL A 11 4.80 47.74 -9.41
CA VAL A 11 4.62 46.28 -9.41
C VAL A 11 5.21 45.79 -8.10
N SER A 12 4.33 45.52 -7.13
CA SER A 12 4.71 44.97 -5.83
C SER A 12 5.50 43.67 -6.04
N ALA A 13 6.79 43.73 -5.74
CA ALA A 13 7.70 42.61 -5.74
C ALA A 13 7.29 41.64 -4.61
N THR A 14 6.85 40.44 -4.96
CA THR A 14 6.58 39.38 -3.99
C THR A 14 7.93 38.85 -3.49
N THR A 15 8.22 39.08 -2.22
CA THR A 15 9.42 38.60 -1.56
C THR A 15 9.32 37.07 -1.33
N PRO A 16 10.40 36.28 -1.52
CA PRO A 16 10.36 34.82 -1.42
C PRO A 16 10.06 34.24 -0.02
N ASP A 17 10.08 35.05 1.04
CA ASP A 17 10.00 34.57 2.43
C ASP A 17 8.57 34.53 3.01
N ASP A 18 7.58 35.11 2.32
CA ASP A 18 6.20 35.29 2.86
C ASP A 18 5.33 34.03 2.67
N ASP A 19 5.65 33.20 1.68
CA ASP A 19 4.74 32.16 1.19
C ASP A 19 4.92 30.79 1.88
N ASP A 20 6.00 30.56 2.62
CA ASP A 20 6.16 29.33 3.44
C ASP A 20 5.38 29.47 4.77
N SER A 21 5.31 30.70 5.29
CA SER A 21 4.48 31.05 6.44
C SER A 21 3.00 30.80 6.19
N THR A 22 2.49 31.10 4.99
CA THR A 22 1.07 30.92 4.64
C THR A 22 0.68 29.44 4.52
N TYR A 23 1.58 28.60 4.01
CA TYR A 23 1.37 27.15 3.95
C TYR A 23 1.19 26.55 5.35
N GLU A 24 2.13 26.87 6.26
CA GLU A 24 2.11 26.34 7.63
C GLU A 24 0.93 26.88 8.43
N GLU A 25 0.56 28.16 8.24
CA GLU A 25 -0.63 28.76 8.84
C GLU A 25 -1.91 28.02 8.42
N HIS A 26 -2.11 27.82 7.12
CA HIS A 26 -3.28 27.10 6.61
C HIS A 26 -3.31 25.64 7.06
N LEU A 27 -2.15 24.98 7.14
CA LEU A 27 -2.06 23.61 7.64
C LEU A 27 -2.44 23.53 9.12
N HIS A 28 -1.94 24.47 9.93
CA HIS A 28 -2.26 24.58 11.34
C HIS A 28 -3.75 24.86 11.58
N ASP A 29 -4.32 25.83 10.86
CA ASP A 29 -5.73 26.17 10.94
C ASP A 29 -6.64 25.00 10.57
N GLY A 30 -6.26 24.23 9.53
CA GLY A 30 -6.97 23.02 9.15
C GLY A 30 -6.93 21.97 10.24
N CYS A 31 -5.78 21.78 10.89
CA CYS A 31 -5.65 20.85 12.00
C CYS A 31 -6.52 21.27 13.19
N MET A 32 -6.55 22.56 13.52
CA MET A 32 -7.40 23.08 14.60
C MET A 32 -8.88 22.89 14.28
N ALA A 33 -9.33 23.21 13.07
CA ALA A 33 -10.71 22.99 12.63
C ALA A 33 -11.10 21.50 12.66
N LEU A 34 -10.19 20.62 12.23
CA LEU A 34 -10.40 19.17 12.26
C LEU A 34 -10.51 18.61 13.69
N GLN A 35 -9.78 19.20 14.65
CA GLN A 35 -9.88 18.87 16.07
C GLN A 35 -11.18 19.36 16.69
N THR A 36 -11.66 20.55 16.31
CA THR A 36 -12.95 21.08 16.79
C THR A 36 -14.16 20.44 16.08
N GLY A 37 -13.93 19.61 15.06
CA GLY A 37 -14.98 18.91 14.31
C GLY A 37 -15.65 19.75 13.22
N ASP A 38 -15.10 20.93 12.90
CA ASP A 38 -15.57 21.78 11.81
C ASP A 38 -14.94 21.30 10.50
N LEU A 39 -15.58 20.31 9.87
CA LEU A 39 -15.07 19.65 8.66
C LEU A 39 -15.01 20.59 7.46
N ASP A 40 -15.94 21.55 7.35
CA ASP A 40 -15.99 22.48 6.23
C ASP A 40 -14.85 23.49 6.31
N LYS A 41 -14.58 24.03 7.51
CA LYS A 41 -13.42 24.89 7.73
C LYS A 41 -12.11 24.12 7.54
N ALA A 42 -12.03 22.89 8.05
CA ALA A 42 -10.84 22.05 7.86
C ALA A 42 -10.54 21.81 6.38
N GLU A 43 -11.55 21.45 5.59
CA GLU A 43 -11.40 21.27 4.14
C GLU A 43 -10.88 22.53 3.46
N GLN A 44 -11.47 23.70 3.76
CA GLN A 44 -11.06 24.98 3.16
C GLN A 44 -9.61 25.31 3.50
N SER A 45 -9.21 25.16 4.77
CA SER A 45 -7.85 25.42 5.22
C SER A 45 -6.83 24.47 4.58
N PHE A 46 -7.10 23.16 4.52
CA PHE A 46 -6.17 22.24 3.87
C PHE A 46 -6.12 22.42 2.35
N ALA A 47 -7.23 22.78 1.70
CA ALA A 47 -7.23 23.13 0.27
C ALA A 47 -6.41 24.40 0.00
N ALA A 48 -6.48 25.40 0.89
CA ALA A 48 -5.66 26.60 0.81
C ALA A 48 -4.17 26.27 0.99
N SER A 49 -3.82 25.46 1.99
CA SER A 49 -2.46 24.95 2.19
C SER A 49 -1.93 24.22 0.95
N LEU A 50 -2.72 23.31 0.37
CA LEU A 50 -2.36 22.59 -0.85
C LEU A 50 -2.13 23.53 -2.03
N LYS A 51 -2.94 24.58 -2.17
CA LYS A 51 -2.81 25.58 -3.24
C LYS A 51 -1.49 26.34 -3.13
N SER A 52 -1.06 26.71 -1.92
CA SER A 52 0.19 27.43 -1.69
C SER A 52 1.42 26.62 -2.10
N VAL A 53 1.44 25.30 -1.85
CA VAL A 53 2.57 24.44 -2.22
C VAL A 53 2.55 23.97 -3.67
N HIS A 54 1.36 23.83 -4.27
CA HIS A 54 1.21 23.44 -5.67
C HIS A 54 1.79 24.49 -6.61
N VAL A 55 1.59 25.78 -6.31
CA VAL A 55 2.13 26.90 -7.08
C VAL A 55 3.67 26.90 -7.07
N LYS A 56 4.30 26.37 -6.01
CA LYS A 56 5.76 26.25 -5.88
C LYS A 56 6.34 25.01 -6.55
N GLY A 57 5.51 24.05 -6.98
CA GLY A 57 5.97 22.77 -7.51
C GLY A 57 6.64 21.88 -6.46
N GLU A 58 6.38 22.12 -5.16
CA GLU A 58 6.96 21.37 -4.05
C GLU A 58 6.15 20.09 -3.76
N TYR A 59 6.20 19.13 -4.70
CA TYR A 59 5.39 17.89 -4.64
C TYR A 59 5.51 17.10 -3.33
N GLY A 60 6.63 17.22 -2.61
CA GLY A 60 6.81 16.59 -1.30
C GLY A 60 5.93 17.21 -0.21
N LYS A 61 5.75 18.54 -0.21
CA LYS A 61 4.90 19.23 0.77
C LYS A 61 3.41 19.06 0.48
N GLU A 62 3.03 18.71 -0.75
CA GLU A 62 1.64 18.39 -1.10
C GLU A 62 1.10 17.16 -0.35
N ALA A 63 1.97 16.25 0.11
CA ALA A 63 1.55 15.00 0.72
C ALA A 63 0.76 15.20 2.03
N GLU A 64 1.18 16.12 2.89
CA GLU A 64 0.55 16.32 4.20
C GLU A 64 -0.85 16.94 4.09
N PRO A 65 -1.09 18.03 3.33
CA PRO A 65 -2.45 18.54 3.12
C PRO A 65 -3.39 17.53 2.45
N LEU A 66 -2.89 16.73 1.49
CA LEU A 66 -3.68 15.67 0.86
C LEU A 66 -4.10 14.61 1.86
N PHE A 67 -3.17 14.18 2.72
CA PHE A 67 -3.46 13.20 3.77
C PHE A 67 -4.47 13.74 4.78
N LYS A 68 -4.32 15.00 5.21
CA LYS A 68 -5.28 15.65 6.12
C LYS A 68 -6.66 15.88 5.49
N LEU A 69 -6.74 16.18 4.19
CA LEU A 69 -8.01 16.21 3.47
C LEU A 69 -8.67 14.82 3.45
N ALA A 70 -7.89 13.75 3.34
CA ALA A 70 -8.44 12.40 3.42
C ALA A 70 -9.10 12.13 4.79
N ASP A 71 -8.50 12.58 5.90
CA ASP A 71 -9.10 12.49 7.24
C ASP A 71 -10.44 13.23 7.32
N VAL A 72 -10.53 14.42 6.71
CA VAL A 72 -11.78 15.20 6.64
C VAL A 72 -12.86 14.40 5.94
N TYR A 73 -12.55 13.85 4.76
CA TYR A 73 -13.51 13.08 3.98
C TYR A 73 -13.86 11.73 4.60
N LEU A 74 -12.94 11.07 5.29
CA LEU A 74 -13.23 9.86 6.08
C LEU A 74 -14.23 10.17 7.20
N LYS A 75 -13.97 11.22 8.00
CA LYS A 75 -14.91 11.64 9.05
C LYS A 75 -16.27 12.04 8.47
N ARG A 76 -16.29 12.77 7.35
CA ARG A 76 -17.53 13.16 6.68
C ARG A 76 -18.31 11.93 6.20
N GLY A 77 -17.64 10.97 5.56
CA GLY A 77 -18.23 9.71 5.11
C GLY A 77 -18.80 8.87 6.25
N ILE A 78 -18.14 8.85 7.42
CA ILE A 78 -18.68 8.18 8.62
C ILE A 78 -19.96 8.89 9.12
N GLN A 79 -19.99 10.23 9.12
CA GLN A 79 -21.15 11.00 9.56
C GLN A 79 -22.33 10.90 8.59
N SER A 80 -22.06 11.00 7.28
CA SER A 80 -23.06 11.03 6.21
C SER A 80 -23.51 9.63 5.77
N LYS A 81 -22.66 8.62 6.00
CA LYS A 81 -22.76 7.27 5.41
C LYS A 81 -22.79 7.28 3.88
N ASP A 82 -22.20 8.31 3.27
CA ASP A 82 -22.07 8.43 1.82
C ASP A 82 -20.77 7.78 1.31
N GLY A 83 -20.92 6.78 0.45
CA GLY A 83 -19.79 6.14 -0.26
C GLY A 83 -18.95 7.10 -1.10
N GLY A 84 -19.54 8.22 -1.55
CA GLY A 84 -18.82 9.26 -2.29
C GLY A 84 -17.67 9.86 -1.48
N ASP A 85 -17.88 10.13 -0.20
CA ASP A 85 -16.85 10.71 0.68
C ASP A 85 -15.72 9.72 0.98
N PHE A 86 -16.03 8.43 1.18
CA PHE A 86 -15.00 7.38 1.30
C PHE A 86 -14.14 7.27 0.03
N THR A 87 -14.76 7.39 -1.14
CA THR A 87 -14.03 7.35 -2.42
C THR A 87 -13.06 8.52 -2.54
N LYS A 88 -13.49 9.73 -2.14
CA LYS A 88 -12.61 10.91 -2.09
C LYS A 88 -11.46 10.71 -1.10
N ALA A 89 -11.75 10.22 0.09
CA ALA A 89 -10.73 9.92 1.10
C ALA A 89 -9.67 8.95 0.56
N ALA A 90 -10.08 7.83 -0.02
CA ALA A 90 -9.17 6.84 -0.59
C ALA A 90 -8.32 7.42 -1.74
N ALA A 91 -8.93 8.21 -2.62
CA ALA A 91 -8.22 8.86 -3.73
C ALA A 91 -7.15 9.84 -3.21
N LEU A 92 -7.46 10.62 -2.18
CA LEU A 92 -6.53 11.56 -1.55
C LEU A 92 -5.39 10.84 -0.82
N CYS A 93 -5.67 9.77 -0.07
CA CYS A 93 -4.63 8.93 0.52
C CYS A 93 -3.70 8.33 -0.55
N ASN A 94 -4.23 7.78 -1.63
CA ASN A 94 -3.41 7.27 -2.74
C ASN A 94 -2.54 8.38 -3.35
N ALA A 95 -3.10 9.58 -3.52
CA ALA A 95 -2.35 10.73 -4.02
C ALA A 95 -1.23 11.18 -3.07
N ALA A 96 -1.45 11.12 -1.75
CA ALA A 96 -0.45 11.41 -0.74
C ALA A 96 0.64 10.31 -0.64
N LEU A 97 0.25 9.04 -0.79
CA LEU A 97 1.16 7.89 -0.80
C LEU A 97 2.16 7.96 -1.95
N VAL A 98 1.69 8.30 -3.16
CA VAL A 98 2.56 8.48 -4.33
C VAL A 98 3.62 9.58 -4.11
N ARG A 99 3.27 10.62 -3.34
CA ARG A 99 4.15 11.78 -3.06
C ARG A 99 5.14 11.55 -1.94
N SER A 100 4.82 10.70 -0.95
CA SER A 100 5.59 10.59 0.30
C SER A 100 6.11 9.19 0.63
N ARG A 101 5.49 8.12 0.07
CA ARG A 101 5.79 6.71 0.36
C ARG A 101 5.78 6.38 1.86
N ARG A 102 4.90 7.01 2.63
CA ARG A 102 4.75 6.75 4.07
C ARG A 102 3.87 5.54 4.32
N GLU A 103 4.27 4.69 5.26
CA GLU A 103 3.55 3.46 5.64
C GLU A 103 2.23 3.77 6.38
N ASP A 104 2.16 4.86 7.15
CA ASP A 104 0.95 5.24 7.89
C ASP A 104 -0.24 5.55 6.97
N ILE A 105 0.03 6.02 5.74
CA ILE A 105 -1.01 6.26 4.74
C ILE A 105 -1.61 4.94 4.23
N GLU A 106 -0.80 3.87 4.14
CA GLU A 106 -1.30 2.54 3.75
C GLU A 106 -2.27 1.98 4.80
N GLU A 107 -1.97 2.19 6.07
CA GLU A 107 -2.86 1.83 7.18
C GLU A 107 -4.18 2.60 7.08
N THR A 108 -4.14 3.92 6.86
CA THR A 108 -5.36 4.73 6.69
C THR A 108 -6.21 4.29 5.48
N ILE A 109 -5.60 3.84 4.38
CA ILE A 109 -6.36 3.28 3.23
C ILE A 109 -7.14 2.03 3.65
N GLN A 110 -6.54 1.18 4.49
CA GLN A 110 -7.23 0.02 5.04
C GLN A 110 -8.36 0.44 5.99
N GLU A 111 -8.13 1.43 6.85
CA GLU A 111 -9.16 1.99 7.73
C GLU A 111 -10.35 2.57 6.95
N ILE A 112 -10.10 3.33 5.89
CA ILE A 112 -11.14 3.87 4.99
C ILE A 112 -11.96 2.72 4.40
N THR A 113 -11.30 1.66 3.94
CA THR A 113 -11.98 0.50 3.36
C THR A 113 -12.85 -0.22 4.38
N GLN A 114 -12.34 -0.44 5.59
CA GLN A 114 -13.08 -1.08 6.68
C GLN A 114 -14.27 -0.22 7.12
N ALA A 115 -14.06 1.09 7.26
CA ALA A 115 -15.11 2.04 7.60
C ALA A 115 -16.19 2.11 6.52
N PHE A 116 -15.85 2.07 5.24
CA PHE A 116 -16.81 2.00 4.14
C PHE A 116 -17.67 0.74 4.23
N VAL A 117 -17.04 -0.43 4.39
CA VAL A 117 -17.76 -1.71 4.49
C VAL A 117 -18.71 -1.73 5.69
N LYS A 118 -18.27 -1.16 6.82
CA LYS A 118 -19.08 -1.06 8.02
C LYS A 118 -20.22 -0.04 7.89
N GLU A 119 -19.92 1.20 7.53
CA GLU A 119 -20.88 2.31 7.61
C GLU A 119 -21.83 2.38 6.40
N VAL A 120 -21.37 1.97 5.21
CA VAL A 120 -22.16 2.03 3.97
C VAL A 120 -22.78 0.68 3.63
N LEU A 121 -22.02 -0.42 3.73
CA LEU A 121 -22.53 -1.75 3.40
C LEU A 121 -23.18 -2.47 4.60
N ASN A 122 -23.00 -1.95 5.82
CA ASN A 122 -23.50 -2.54 7.06
C ASN A 122 -23.10 -4.01 7.24
N VAL A 123 -21.91 -4.37 6.73
CA VAL A 123 -21.30 -5.69 6.90
C VAL A 123 -20.27 -5.58 8.01
N GLU A 124 -20.49 -6.32 9.09
CA GLU A 124 -19.45 -6.50 10.11
C GLU A 124 -18.35 -7.38 9.52
N GLN A 125 -17.25 -6.77 9.12
CA GLN A 125 -16.05 -7.49 8.69
C GLN A 125 -15.40 -8.16 9.91
N ASN A 126 -15.89 -9.34 10.28
CA ASN A 126 -15.06 -10.31 10.99
C ASN A 126 -14.17 -10.98 9.93
N VAL A 127 -13.20 -10.24 9.40
CA VAL A 127 -12.14 -10.87 8.62
C VAL A 127 -11.36 -11.69 9.64
N ASN A 128 -11.59 -13.00 9.65
CA ASN A 128 -10.72 -13.95 10.34
C ASN A 128 -9.38 -13.97 9.58
N SER A 129 -8.65 -12.85 9.65
CA SER A 129 -7.39 -12.57 8.95
C SER A 129 -6.36 -13.64 9.28
N GLU A 130 -6.47 -14.21 10.48
CA GLU A 130 -5.67 -15.32 10.96
C GLU A 130 -5.73 -16.54 10.03
N ASP A 131 -6.89 -16.87 9.45
CA ASP A 131 -7.01 -18.02 8.54
C ASP A 131 -6.32 -17.77 7.20
N THR A 132 -6.37 -16.52 6.72
CA THR A 132 -5.69 -16.12 5.47
C THR A 132 -4.18 -16.09 5.64
N GLU A 133 -3.69 -15.53 6.76
CA GLU A 133 -2.26 -15.49 7.07
C GLU A 133 -1.69 -16.89 7.35
N LYS A 134 -2.43 -17.76 8.07
CA LYS A 134 -2.06 -19.18 8.23
C LYS A 134 -1.92 -19.87 6.88
N HIS A 135 -2.86 -19.64 5.95
CA HIS A 135 -2.81 -20.24 4.63
C HIS A 135 -1.59 -19.75 3.82
N LYS A 136 -1.30 -18.45 3.85
CA LYS A 136 -0.09 -17.88 3.21
C LYS A 136 1.20 -18.46 3.78
N LEU A 137 1.30 -18.57 5.11
CA LEU A 137 2.47 -19.17 5.77
C LEU A 137 2.66 -20.63 5.36
N MET A 138 1.57 -21.40 5.25
CA MET A 138 1.62 -22.78 4.79
C MET A 138 2.09 -22.89 3.34
N LEU A 139 1.52 -22.08 2.43
CA LEU A 139 1.95 -22.06 1.02
C LEU A 139 3.42 -21.67 0.88
N LYS A 140 3.91 -20.74 1.70
CA LYS A 140 5.32 -20.35 1.72
C LYS A 140 6.20 -21.51 2.18
N ALA A 141 5.83 -22.20 3.25
CA ALA A 141 6.58 -23.36 3.75
C ALA A 141 6.64 -24.49 2.70
N ASP A 142 5.54 -24.75 2.01
CA ASP A 142 5.50 -25.75 0.93
C ASP A 142 6.41 -25.34 -0.24
N ARG A 143 6.37 -24.06 -0.65
CA ARG A 143 7.25 -23.52 -1.70
C ARG A 143 8.73 -23.64 -1.31
N ASP A 144 9.09 -23.24 -0.09
CA ASP A 144 10.46 -23.28 0.40
C ASP A 144 10.99 -24.73 0.50
N TYR A 145 10.12 -25.70 0.82
CA TYR A 145 10.48 -27.12 0.79
C TYR A 145 10.73 -27.60 -0.64
N VAL A 146 9.83 -27.30 -1.57
CA VAL A 146 9.98 -27.67 -2.99
C VAL A 146 11.27 -27.10 -3.58
N GLU A 147 11.57 -25.83 -3.31
CA GLU A 147 12.79 -25.18 -3.79
C GLU A 147 14.05 -25.86 -3.25
N LYS A 148 14.08 -26.24 -1.97
CA LYS A 148 15.20 -26.97 -1.36
C LYS A 148 15.41 -28.34 -1.99
N GLU A 149 14.34 -29.08 -2.26
CA GLU A 149 14.43 -30.41 -2.86
C GLU A 149 14.89 -30.36 -4.32
N ILE A 150 14.41 -29.38 -5.10
CA ILE A 150 14.89 -29.16 -6.47
C ILE A 150 16.39 -28.87 -6.46
N LYS A 151 16.85 -27.94 -5.61
CA LYS A 151 18.27 -27.61 -5.46
C LYS A 151 19.12 -28.80 -5.03
N ARG A 152 18.59 -29.67 -4.17
CA ARG A 152 19.25 -30.92 -3.76
C ARG A 152 19.47 -31.85 -4.94
N ILE A 153 18.41 -32.16 -5.70
CA ILE A 153 18.47 -33.07 -6.85
C ILE A 153 19.40 -32.50 -7.94
N GLU A 154 19.35 -31.19 -8.18
CA GLU A 154 20.27 -30.51 -9.09
C GLU A 154 21.74 -30.61 -8.68
N GLN A 155 22.05 -30.70 -7.38
CA GLN A 155 23.44 -30.83 -6.89
C GLN A 155 23.90 -32.28 -6.78
N GLU A 156 23.02 -33.18 -6.33
CA GLU A 156 23.37 -34.58 -6.04
C GLU A 156 23.38 -35.44 -7.32
N VAL A 157 22.56 -35.10 -8.32
CA VAL A 157 22.45 -35.87 -9.57
C VAL A 157 22.41 -34.93 -10.78
N ASP A 158 23.55 -34.30 -11.06
CA ASP A 158 23.75 -33.44 -12.22
C ASP A 158 24.38 -34.18 -13.42
N PRO A 159 23.59 -34.66 -14.39
CA PRO A 159 24.11 -35.32 -15.58
C PRO A 159 24.88 -34.38 -16.51
N TYR A 160 24.73 -33.05 -16.37
CA TYR A 160 25.39 -32.05 -17.22
C TYR A 160 26.78 -31.65 -16.71
N SER A 161 27.18 -32.18 -15.55
CA SER A 161 28.55 -32.04 -15.04
C SER A 161 29.55 -33.00 -15.70
N LEU A 162 29.06 -33.98 -16.47
CA LEU A 162 29.85 -35.00 -17.16
C LEU A 162 30.13 -34.61 -18.63
N ASP A 163 31.23 -35.09 -19.20
CA ASP A 163 31.53 -34.93 -20.63
C ASP A 163 30.49 -35.67 -21.49
N GLU A 164 30.05 -35.10 -22.61
CA GLU A 164 29.01 -35.68 -23.48
C GLU A 164 29.30 -37.12 -23.97
N ASN A 165 30.57 -37.56 -23.95
CA ASN A 165 30.97 -38.93 -24.31
C ASN A 165 31.19 -39.85 -23.10
N ASP A 166 30.93 -39.39 -21.88
CA ASP A 166 31.08 -40.17 -20.66
C ASP A 166 30.07 -41.34 -20.66
N PRO A 167 30.54 -42.60 -20.58
CA PRO A 167 29.68 -43.77 -20.66
C PRO A 167 28.66 -43.86 -19.52
N THR A 168 28.85 -43.11 -18.43
CA THR A 168 28.00 -43.12 -17.23
C THR A 168 26.87 -42.09 -17.25
N ILE A 169 26.81 -41.17 -18.24
CA ILE A 169 25.74 -40.16 -18.35
C ILE A 169 24.36 -40.78 -18.26
N LYS A 170 24.12 -41.88 -18.99
CA LYS A 170 22.81 -42.56 -19.02
C LYS A 170 22.40 -43.09 -17.65
N GLU A 171 23.35 -43.54 -16.84
CA GLU A 171 23.08 -44.03 -15.49
C GLU A 171 22.76 -42.87 -14.52
N VAL A 172 23.46 -41.74 -14.66
CA VAL A 172 23.20 -40.53 -13.86
C VAL A 172 21.85 -39.90 -14.23
N GLU A 173 21.52 -39.81 -15.52
CA GLU A 173 20.19 -39.37 -15.97
C GLU A 173 19.07 -40.26 -15.43
N MET A 174 19.27 -41.58 -15.45
CA MET A 174 18.29 -42.53 -14.92
C MET A 174 18.05 -42.33 -13.42
N LYS A 175 19.12 -42.16 -12.64
CA LYS A 175 19.01 -41.84 -11.20
C LYS A 175 18.25 -40.53 -10.97
N ARG A 176 18.53 -39.49 -11.76
CA ARG A 176 17.83 -38.20 -11.64
C ARG A 176 16.34 -38.34 -11.87
N VAL A 177 15.94 -39.13 -12.87
CA VAL A 177 14.53 -39.40 -13.18
C VAL A 177 13.86 -40.18 -12.05
N GLU A 178 14.55 -41.17 -11.46
CA GLU A 178 14.05 -41.94 -10.33
C GLU A 178 13.86 -41.07 -9.08
N GLU A 179 14.81 -40.19 -8.77
CA GLU A 179 14.71 -39.25 -7.65
C GLU A 179 13.59 -38.24 -7.86
N ASN A 180 13.48 -37.66 -9.06
CA ASN A 180 12.37 -36.77 -9.42
C ASN A 180 11.00 -37.48 -9.28
N ARG A 181 10.92 -38.75 -9.69
CA ARG A 181 9.70 -39.56 -9.56
C ARG A 181 9.39 -39.88 -8.10
N ALA A 182 10.39 -40.26 -7.32
CA ALA A 182 10.25 -40.56 -5.90
C ALA A 182 9.82 -39.32 -5.11
N TRP A 183 10.42 -38.17 -5.41
CA TRP A 183 10.09 -36.87 -4.84
C TRP A 183 8.68 -36.40 -5.22
N SER A 184 8.29 -36.49 -6.50
CA SER A 184 6.93 -36.13 -6.93
C SER A 184 5.87 -36.95 -6.17
N MET A 185 6.14 -38.24 -5.98
CA MET A 185 5.29 -39.15 -5.21
C MET A 185 5.30 -38.86 -3.69
N SER A 186 6.40 -38.35 -3.12
CA SER A 186 6.50 -37.98 -1.70
C SER A 186 5.85 -36.63 -1.41
N THR A 187 6.04 -35.64 -2.27
CA THR A 187 5.41 -34.30 -2.18
C THR A 187 3.89 -34.39 -2.27
N GLY A 188 3.35 -35.23 -3.16
CA GLY A 188 1.91 -35.50 -3.21
C GLY A 188 1.36 -36.08 -1.90
N ARG A 189 2.13 -36.93 -1.21
CA ARG A 189 1.77 -37.47 0.12
C ARG A 189 1.92 -36.44 1.23
N TYR A 190 2.88 -35.54 1.14
CA TYR A 190 3.10 -34.44 2.10
C TYR A 190 1.96 -33.42 2.02
N ALA A 191 1.60 -32.97 0.81
CA ALA A 191 0.47 -32.07 0.56
C ALA A 191 -0.85 -32.67 1.06
N LEU A 192 -1.12 -33.96 0.78
CA LEU A 192 -2.30 -34.66 1.30
C LEU A 192 -2.32 -34.75 2.84
N ARG A 193 -1.16 -34.86 3.49
CA ARG A 193 -1.05 -34.88 4.96
C ARG A 193 -1.32 -33.50 5.57
N ASN A 194 -0.83 -32.43 4.93
CA ASN A 194 -1.08 -31.05 5.37
C ASN A 194 -2.54 -30.63 5.16
N LEU A 195 -3.16 -31.02 4.04
CA LEU A 195 -4.60 -30.84 3.79
C LEU A 195 -5.47 -31.57 4.83
N LYS A 196 -5.09 -32.79 5.23
CA LYS A 196 -5.80 -33.52 6.29
C LYS A 196 -5.65 -32.89 7.68
N LYS A 197 -4.47 -32.35 7.99
CA LYS A 197 -4.23 -31.64 9.27
C LYS A 197 -5.04 -30.34 9.37
N THR A 198 -5.09 -29.58 8.28
CA THR A 198 -5.87 -28.33 8.22
C THR A 198 -7.37 -28.61 8.30
N MET A 199 -7.90 -29.55 7.50
CA MET A 199 -9.32 -29.91 7.58
C MET A 199 -9.72 -30.56 8.93
N GLY A 200 -8.81 -31.27 9.60
CA GLY A 200 -9.05 -31.83 10.94
C GLY A 200 -9.08 -30.80 12.07
N GLN A 201 -8.58 -29.58 11.86
CA GLN A 201 -8.71 -28.48 12.81
C GLN A 201 -10.06 -27.75 12.70
N PHE A 202 -10.77 -27.86 11.57
CA PHE A 202 -12.14 -27.41 11.42
C PHE A 202 -13.12 -28.51 11.91
N ARG A 203 -13.29 -28.64 13.22
CA ARG A 203 -14.45 -29.36 13.79
C ARG A 203 -15.66 -28.44 13.73
N TRP A 204 -16.68 -28.84 12.96
CA TRP A 204 -18.04 -28.33 13.09
C TRP A 204 -18.64 -28.76 14.43
#